data_AF-A0A7X2N163-F1
#
_entry.id   AF-A0A7X2N163-F1
#
_cell.length_a   1.000
_cell.length_b   1.000
_cell.length_c   1.000
_cell.angle_alpha   90.00
_cell.angle_beta   90.00
_cell.angle_gamma   90.00
#
_symmetry.space_group_name_H-M   'P 1'
#
loop_
_entity.id
_entity.type
_entity.pdbx_description
1 polymer ?
#
loop_
_entity_poly.entity_id
_entity_poly.type
_entity_poly.pdbx_seq_one_letter_code
_entity_poly.pdbx_strand_id
1 'polypeptide(L)'
;MIEKVTEAIKNDKNIQRMLAEYIIDFIKKYNDLNRKQKDSVLFSKDSIFRKWLYSAVSSDTYLNPNFLVNQLAQEKVPGKYAVSPHVNIEEYRGKLRSSISYIFYSIEKHPVLDDLDKLMDFADPTIIVRENNKYLIDNGEKLLEKINFRSAYYLEYLMYIATSMKFLVQMKSIGCTCFKIGDQYDEFMKLSNKEKLLKVIDTSINFSFNNLNDSEVFIEDFDRKRILSLIDNNINFDNYIENIDGLEDEILDAILEQYPGEENENIKMAAQTGAQLYYRVFIDMYFTSVFGYYLGLISPNKSNIFIMKQVFNEFAEDEDPNDRLRIIFECDDLHDLTPFGEEIISQLKPHQNKRFFKHIKSSEFSTILESAEKEKKLDEKMYDILESNNGTGNEEFINSHLNKFAEYLLKDKILKQSTVESHISNVYMFLNFYVKCKNKNDLQKIDDKLVDNYMREFYIPIAASSKTDTKNELVSIGRYAEFLYKTSIIDGEDIKAIKKVVKNKIYYEEIFVELNNN
;
A
#
# COMPACT_ATOMS: atom_id res chain seq x y z
N MET A 1 14.23 -0.35 -28.79
CA MET A 1 14.11 0.38 -27.50
C MET A 1 13.72 -0.58 -26.39
N ILE A 2 12.55 -1.23 -26.48
CA ILE A 2 12.02 -2.20 -25.49
C ILE A 2 13.05 -3.23 -25.03
N GLU A 3 13.74 -3.91 -25.96
CA GLU A 3 14.75 -4.91 -25.62
C GLU A 3 15.90 -4.32 -24.79
N LYS A 4 16.41 -3.14 -25.18
CA LYS A 4 17.49 -2.45 -24.46
C LYS A 4 17.07 -2.04 -23.05
N VAL A 5 15.84 -1.54 -22.88
CA VAL A 5 15.28 -1.20 -21.56
C VAL A 5 15.15 -2.46 -20.71
N THR A 6 14.57 -3.52 -21.29
CA THR A 6 14.38 -4.80 -20.60
C THR A 6 15.72 -5.40 -20.16
N GLU A 7 16.72 -5.37 -21.03
CA GLU A 7 18.06 -5.86 -20.74
C GLU A 7 18.75 -5.03 -19.65
N ALA A 8 18.61 -3.70 -19.70
CA ALA A 8 19.14 -2.81 -18.65
C ALA A 8 18.55 -3.13 -17.27
N ILE A 9 17.22 -3.34 -17.18
CA ILE A 9 16.55 -3.68 -15.93
C ILE A 9 16.94 -5.11 -15.45
N LYS A 10 17.03 -6.08 -16.38
CA LYS A 10 17.44 -7.45 -16.06
C LYS A 10 18.86 -7.55 -15.53
N ASN A 11 19.75 -6.70 -16.02
CA ASN A 11 21.16 -6.70 -15.63
C ASN A 11 21.45 -5.88 -14.36
N ASP A 12 20.49 -5.12 -13.84
CA ASP A 12 20.66 -4.32 -12.63
C ASP A 12 20.45 -5.15 -11.36
N LYS A 13 21.52 -5.31 -10.58
CA LYS A 13 21.53 -6.17 -9.39
C LYS A 13 20.56 -5.70 -8.30
N ASN A 14 20.35 -4.39 -8.16
CA ASN A 14 19.49 -3.84 -7.11
C ASN A 14 18.02 -4.10 -7.43
N ILE A 15 17.62 -3.88 -8.68
CA ILE A 15 16.26 -4.20 -9.14
C ILE A 15 16.00 -5.72 -9.04
N GLN A 16 16.95 -6.55 -9.47
CA GLN A 16 16.79 -8.00 -9.38
C GLN A 16 16.72 -8.48 -7.91
N ARG A 17 17.50 -7.89 -7.00
CA ARG A 17 17.43 -8.19 -5.55
C ARG A 17 16.04 -7.88 -5.00
N MET A 18 15.54 -6.66 -5.23
CA MET A 18 14.22 -6.22 -4.76
C MET A 18 13.07 -7.11 -5.26
N LEU A 19 13.08 -7.50 -6.56
CA LEU A 19 12.07 -8.40 -7.12
C LEU A 19 12.19 -9.83 -6.57
N ALA A 20 13.42 -10.31 -6.35
CA ALA A 20 13.65 -11.63 -5.77
C ALA A 20 13.17 -11.70 -4.31
N GLU A 21 13.36 -10.64 -3.52
CA GLU A 21 12.87 -10.56 -2.14
C GLU A 21 11.35 -10.70 -2.07
N TYR A 22 10.60 -9.99 -2.92
CA TYR A 22 9.15 -10.17 -3.02
C TYR A 22 8.76 -11.63 -3.29
N ILE A 23 9.42 -12.27 -4.26
CA ILE A 23 9.15 -13.67 -4.63
C ILE A 23 9.45 -14.62 -3.47
N ILE A 24 10.59 -14.43 -2.81
CA ILE A 24 11.02 -15.26 -1.67
C ILE A 24 10.02 -15.13 -0.52
N ASP A 25 9.62 -13.92 -0.17
CA ASP A 25 8.66 -13.66 0.90
C ASP A 25 7.29 -14.25 0.56
N PHE A 26 6.82 -14.05 -0.67
CA PHE A 26 5.56 -14.61 -1.14
C PHE A 26 5.56 -16.14 -1.01
N ILE A 27 6.59 -16.82 -1.53
CA ILE A 27 6.68 -18.29 -1.49
C ILE A 27 6.77 -18.79 -0.05
N LYS A 28 7.58 -18.14 0.79
CA LYS A 28 7.75 -18.52 2.19
C LYS A 28 6.41 -18.46 2.93
N LYS A 29 5.74 -17.30 2.89
CA LYS A 29 4.46 -17.10 3.58
C LYS A 29 3.35 -17.95 2.98
N TYR A 30 3.36 -18.16 1.66
CA TYR A 30 2.38 -19.01 1.00
C TYR A 30 2.44 -20.46 1.49
N ASN A 31 3.64 -20.99 1.72
CA ASN A 31 3.79 -22.38 2.15
C ASN A 31 3.17 -22.62 3.54
N ASP A 32 3.15 -21.61 4.39
CA ASP A 32 2.59 -21.65 5.75
C ASP A 32 1.05 -21.65 5.77
N LEU A 33 0.40 -21.31 4.65
CA LEU A 33 -1.05 -21.23 4.54
C LEU A 33 -1.73 -22.60 4.39
N ASN A 34 -2.98 -22.68 4.88
CA ASN A 34 -3.86 -23.81 4.62
C ASN A 34 -4.41 -23.78 3.16
N ARG A 35 -5.11 -24.83 2.74
CA ARG A 35 -5.58 -24.95 1.34
C ARG A 35 -6.52 -23.81 0.90
N LYS A 36 -7.53 -23.45 1.71
CA LYS A 36 -8.51 -22.39 1.37
C LYS A 36 -7.82 -21.03 1.23
N GLN A 37 -6.85 -20.77 2.10
CA GLN A 37 -6.04 -19.55 2.08
C GLN A 37 -5.11 -19.52 0.85
N LYS A 38 -4.46 -20.65 0.53
CA LYS A 38 -3.64 -20.80 -0.67
C LYS A 38 -4.42 -20.47 -1.94
N ASP A 39 -5.62 -21.02 -2.08
CA ASP A 39 -6.49 -20.77 -3.23
C ASP A 39 -6.85 -19.26 -3.33
N SER A 40 -7.14 -18.63 -2.19
CA SER A 40 -7.49 -17.20 -2.10
C SER A 40 -6.30 -16.30 -2.47
N VAL A 41 -5.11 -16.59 -1.96
CA VAL A 41 -3.88 -15.84 -2.27
C VAL A 41 -3.47 -16.03 -3.73
N LEU A 42 -3.58 -17.23 -4.30
CA LEU A 42 -3.32 -17.45 -5.72
C LEU A 42 -4.31 -16.72 -6.63
N PHE A 43 -5.57 -16.60 -6.21
CA PHE A 43 -6.57 -15.83 -6.92
C PHE A 43 -6.20 -14.33 -6.95
N SER A 44 -5.70 -13.78 -5.85
CA SER A 44 -5.39 -12.36 -5.71
C SER A 44 -3.91 -11.97 -5.96
N LYS A 45 -3.06 -12.92 -6.34
CA LYS A 45 -1.59 -12.75 -6.44
C LYS A 45 -1.14 -11.53 -7.25
N ASP A 46 -1.84 -11.20 -8.35
CA ASP A 46 -1.51 -10.06 -9.20
C ASP A 46 -1.89 -8.73 -8.52
N SER A 47 -3.03 -8.69 -7.82
CA SER A 47 -3.44 -7.52 -7.03
C SER A 47 -2.52 -7.32 -5.81
N ILE A 48 -2.09 -8.40 -5.16
CA ILE A 48 -1.09 -8.38 -4.07
C ILE A 48 0.24 -7.80 -4.60
N PHE A 49 0.69 -8.29 -5.76
CA PHE A 49 1.91 -7.79 -6.40
C PHE A 49 1.78 -6.31 -6.76
N ARG A 50 0.64 -5.88 -7.33
CA ARG A 50 0.38 -4.46 -7.60
C ARG A 50 0.43 -3.61 -6.33
N LYS A 51 -0.17 -4.08 -5.22
CA LYS A 51 -0.11 -3.37 -3.93
C LYS A 51 1.34 -3.17 -3.50
N TRP A 52 2.14 -4.24 -3.48
CA TRP A 52 3.58 -4.16 -3.19
C TRP A 52 4.35 -3.24 -4.14
N LEU A 53 4.06 -3.30 -5.43
CA LEU A 53 4.76 -2.56 -6.49
C LEU A 53 4.66 -1.03 -6.31
N TYR A 54 3.57 -0.55 -5.69
CA TYR A 54 3.33 0.88 -5.44
C TYR A 54 3.51 1.30 -3.98
N SER A 55 3.65 0.35 -3.05
CA SER A 55 4.02 0.62 -1.66
C SER A 55 5.42 1.16 -1.51
N ALA A 56 5.64 1.97 -0.48
CA ALA A 56 6.94 2.53 -0.18
C ALA A 56 7.95 1.42 0.14
N VAL A 57 9.20 1.62 -0.29
CA VAL A 57 10.32 0.77 0.15
C VAL A 57 10.73 1.09 1.58
N SER A 58 10.48 2.32 2.05
CA SER A 58 10.85 2.86 3.37
C SER A 58 9.77 3.86 3.80
N SER A 59 9.42 3.92 5.09
CA SER A 59 8.31 4.75 5.57
C SER A 59 8.56 6.22 5.28
N ASP A 60 7.49 6.95 5.00
CA ASP A 60 7.53 8.37 4.66
C ASP A 60 8.44 8.72 3.46
N THR A 61 8.90 7.70 2.71
CA THR A 61 9.56 7.88 1.43
C THR A 61 8.54 7.65 0.33
N TYR A 62 8.41 8.62 -0.58
CA TYR A 62 7.62 8.45 -1.78
C TYR A 62 8.39 7.66 -2.85
N LEU A 63 9.06 6.57 -2.44
CA LEU A 63 9.88 5.70 -3.29
C LEU A 63 9.30 4.31 -3.26
N ASN A 64 8.87 3.80 -4.42
CA ASN A 64 8.33 2.45 -4.54
C ASN A 64 9.08 1.65 -5.61
N PRO A 65 8.91 0.32 -5.65
CA PRO A 65 9.57 -0.53 -6.63
C PRO A 65 9.36 -0.08 -8.08
N ASN A 66 8.14 0.33 -8.46
CA ASN A 66 7.86 0.78 -9.83
C ASN A 66 8.62 2.06 -10.19
N PHE A 67 8.69 3.00 -9.26
CA PHE A 67 9.41 4.26 -9.42
C PHE A 67 10.90 4.01 -9.65
N LEU A 68 11.54 3.17 -8.82
CA LEU A 68 12.96 2.82 -8.97
C LEU A 68 13.26 2.16 -10.32
N VAL A 69 12.39 1.24 -10.76
CA VAL A 69 12.52 0.61 -12.08
C VAL A 69 12.45 1.65 -13.21
N ASN A 70 11.48 2.58 -13.14
CA ASN A 70 11.35 3.63 -14.16
C ASN A 70 12.50 4.64 -14.12
N GLN A 71 13.03 4.99 -12.94
CA GLN A 71 14.21 5.85 -12.83
C GLN A 71 15.43 5.21 -13.52
N LEU A 72 15.68 3.92 -13.27
CA LEU A 72 16.75 3.20 -13.97
C LEU A 72 16.51 3.16 -15.48
N ALA A 73 15.30 2.79 -15.89
CA ALA A 73 14.94 2.69 -17.31
C ALA A 73 15.18 4.01 -18.05
N GLN A 74 14.70 5.12 -17.49
CA GLN A 74 14.85 6.46 -18.04
C GLN A 74 16.30 6.95 -17.99
N GLU A 75 17.09 6.58 -16.99
CA GLU A 75 18.52 6.90 -16.94
C GLU A 75 19.30 6.18 -18.06
N LYS A 76 18.99 4.91 -18.33
CA LYS A 76 19.71 4.10 -19.33
C LYS A 76 19.22 4.36 -20.76
N VAL A 77 17.92 4.52 -20.93
CA VAL A 77 17.28 4.75 -22.24
C VAL A 77 16.17 5.79 -22.06
N PRO A 78 16.49 7.08 -22.14
CA PRO A 78 15.48 8.14 -22.04
C PRO A 78 14.42 8.00 -23.13
N GLY A 79 13.15 8.20 -22.78
CA GLY A 79 12.07 8.16 -23.75
C GLY A 79 10.69 8.38 -23.15
N LYS A 80 9.69 8.50 -24.02
CA LYS A 80 8.30 8.72 -23.64
C LYS A 80 7.57 7.39 -23.45
N TYR A 81 8.00 6.66 -22.44
CA TYR A 81 7.44 5.37 -22.10
C TYR A 81 7.47 5.20 -20.58
N ALA A 82 6.67 4.25 -20.10
CA ALA A 82 6.80 3.68 -18.77
C ALA A 82 7.02 2.17 -18.88
N VAL A 83 7.61 1.59 -17.84
CA VAL A 83 7.82 0.14 -17.75
C VAL A 83 7.54 -0.33 -16.33
N SER A 84 6.78 -1.40 -16.20
CA SER A 84 6.47 -2.01 -14.91
C SER A 84 6.91 -3.46 -14.91
N PRO A 85 7.65 -3.92 -13.88
CA PRO A 85 7.89 -5.35 -13.71
C PRO A 85 6.57 -6.04 -13.39
N HIS A 86 6.46 -7.32 -13.74
CA HIS A 86 5.34 -8.16 -13.40
C HIS A 86 5.85 -9.54 -12.98
N VAL A 87 5.52 -9.95 -11.77
CA VAL A 87 5.91 -11.25 -11.23
C VAL A 87 4.78 -12.25 -11.48
N ASN A 88 5.03 -13.20 -12.37
CA ASN A 88 4.12 -14.30 -12.65
C ASN A 88 4.38 -15.41 -11.63
N ILE A 89 3.37 -15.79 -10.86
CA ILE A 89 3.43 -16.92 -9.92
C ILE A 89 2.39 -17.96 -10.33
N GLU A 90 2.83 -19.20 -10.53
CA GLU A 90 1.98 -20.31 -10.94
C GLU A 90 2.24 -21.53 -10.06
N GLU A 91 1.18 -22.24 -9.68
CA GLU A 91 1.31 -23.51 -8.97
C GLU A 91 1.38 -24.67 -9.98
N TYR A 92 2.46 -25.44 -9.92
CA TYR A 92 2.63 -26.64 -10.71
C TYR A 92 3.00 -27.83 -9.83
N ARG A 93 2.10 -28.81 -9.72
CA ARG A 93 2.27 -30.03 -8.90
C ARG A 93 2.61 -29.72 -7.44
N GLY A 94 1.88 -28.78 -6.83
CA GLY A 94 2.06 -28.40 -5.43
C GLY A 94 3.32 -27.57 -5.15
N LYS A 95 3.96 -27.00 -6.19
CA LYS A 95 5.12 -26.11 -6.06
C LYS A 95 4.87 -24.83 -6.84
N LEU A 96 5.18 -23.70 -6.20
CA LEU A 96 5.17 -22.41 -6.88
C LEU A 96 6.36 -22.29 -7.83
N ARG A 97 6.08 -21.80 -9.04
CA ARG A 97 7.05 -21.37 -10.04
C ARG A 97 6.86 -19.87 -10.25
N SER A 98 7.97 -19.16 -10.38
CA SER A 98 7.96 -17.71 -10.57
C SER A 98 8.76 -17.30 -11.80
N SER A 99 8.27 -16.31 -12.54
CA SER A 99 9.02 -15.65 -13.61
C SER A 99 8.70 -14.17 -13.68
N ILE A 100 9.68 -13.35 -14.06
CA ILE A 100 9.51 -11.90 -14.18
C ILE A 100 9.33 -11.53 -15.66
N SER A 101 8.22 -10.86 -15.96
CA SER A 101 7.98 -10.17 -17.23
C SER A 101 8.03 -8.65 -17.02
N TYR A 102 8.08 -7.90 -18.12
CA TYR A 102 8.11 -6.43 -18.09
C TYR A 102 7.03 -5.91 -19.02
N ILE A 103 6.12 -5.12 -18.46
CA ILE A 103 5.00 -4.50 -19.15
C ILE A 103 5.44 -3.11 -19.60
N PHE A 104 5.28 -2.82 -20.89
CA PHE A 104 5.69 -1.56 -21.50
C PHE A 104 4.48 -0.73 -21.89
N TYR A 105 4.52 0.56 -21.55
CA TYR A 105 3.51 1.54 -21.90
C TYR A 105 4.14 2.58 -22.82
N SER A 106 3.80 2.53 -24.11
CA SER A 106 4.14 3.56 -25.11
C SER A 106 3.02 3.65 -26.15
N ILE A 107 3.08 4.65 -27.04
CA ILE A 107 2.13 4.74 -28.15
C ILE A 107 2.26 3.52 -29.08
N GLU A 108 3.47 3.03 -29.30
CA GLU A 108 3.75 1.92 -30.21
C GLU A 108 3.33 0.58 -29.64
N LYS A 109 3.45 0.39 -28.32
CA LYS A 109 3.10 -0.85 -27.63
C LYS A 109 2.47 -0.56 -26.28
N HIS A 110 1.26 -1.09 -26.06
CA HIS A 110 0.53 -0.87 -24.83
C HIS A 110 -0.29 -2.10 -24.42
N PRO A 111 -0.22 -2.57 -23.16
CA PRO A 111 -0.82 -3.84 -22.73
C PRO A 111 -2.34 -3.88 -22.95
N VAL A 112 -3.05 -2.78 -22.71
CA VAL A 112 -4.51 -2.74 -22.88
C VAL A 112 -4.96 -3.01 -24.32
N LEU A 113 -4.19 -2.58 -25.33
CA LEU A 113 -4.54 -2.85 -26.72
C LEU A 113 -4.31 -4.32 -27.05
N ASP A 114 -3.16 -4.86 -26.63
CA ASP A 114 -2.82 -6.27 -26.80
C ASP A 114 -3.86 -7.18 -26.09
N ASP A 115 -4.36 -6.78 -24.93
CA ASP A 115 -5.32 -7.57 -24.15
C ASP A 115 -6.77 -7.42 -24.62
N LEU A 116 -7.15 -6.27 -25.20
CA LEU A 116 -8.43 -6.13 -25.90
C LEU A 116 -8.50 -7.05 -27.12
N ASP A 117 -7.41 -7.16 -27.89
CA ASP A 117 -7.34 -8.09 -29.02
C ASP A 117 -7.49 -9.54 -28.56
N LYS A 118 -6.81 -9.95 -27.49
CA LYS A 118 -6.98 -11.29 -26.89
C LYS A 118 -8.39 -11.54 -26.36
N LEU A 119 -9.05 -10.52 -25.82
CA LEU A 119 -10.44 -10.62 -25.40
C LEU A 119 -11.36 -10.84 -26.60
N MET A 120 -11.13 -10.16 -27.72
CA MET A 120 -11.91 -10.37 -28.94
C MET A 120 -11.69 -11.76 -29.52
N ASP A 121 -10.45 -12.25 -29.55
CA ASP A 121 -10.14 -13.63 -29.97
C ASP A 121 -10.84 -14.67 -29.08
N PHE A 122 -10.94 -14.41 -27.77
CA PHE A 122 -11.68 -15.27 -26.84
C PHE A 122 -13.20 -15.18 -27.03
N ALA A 123 -13.69 -14.03 -27.52
CA ALA A 123 -15.10 -13.78 -27.76
C ALA A 123 -15.66 -14.43 -29.02
N ASP A 124 -14.83 -15.08 -29.83
CA ASP A 124 -15.26 -15.80 -31.04
C ASP A 124 -15.55 -17.30 -30.73
N PRO A 125 -16.80 -17.78 -30.83
CA PRO A 125 -17.98 -17.07 -31.35
C PRO A 125 -18.76 -16.27 -30.32
N THR A 126 -18.64 -16.55 -29.02
CA THR A 126 -19.43 -15.87 -27.96
C THR A 126 -18.76 -15.94 -26.59
N ILE A 127 -18.90 -14.88 -25.79
CA ILE A 127 -18.64 -14.87 -24.34
C ILE A 127 -19.95 -15.10 -23.59
N ILE A 128 -19.94 -15.98 -22.60
CA ILE A 128 -21.08 -16.23 -21.70
C ILE A 128 -20.73 -15.71 -20.31
N VAL A 129 -21.57 -14.81 -19.79
CA VAL A 129 -21.53 -14.29 -18.42
C VAL A 129 -22.74 -14.84 -17.67
N ARG A 130 -22.51 -15.45 -16.51
CA ARG A 130 -23.59 -16.08 -15.73
C ARG A 130 -24.45 -15.04 -15.02
N GLU A 131 -25.77 -15.24 -14.99
CA GLU A 131 -26.74 -14.30 -14.39
C GLU A 131 -26.44 -13.96 -12.93
N ASN A 132 -25.99 -14.95 -12.15
CA ASN A 132 -25.77 -14.78 -10.71
C ASN A 132 -24.42 -14.14 -10.35
N ASN A 133 -23.55 -13.90 -11.33
CA ASN A 133 -22.25 -13.30 -11.09
C ASN A 133 -21.69 -12.66 -12.37
N LYS A 134 -21.83 -11.33 -12.50
CA LYS A 134 -21.27 -10.56 -13.63
C LYS A 134 -19.76 -10.72 -13.80
N TYR A 135 -19.06 -11.17 -12.76
CA TYR A 135 -17.61 -11.40 -12.73
C TYR A 135 -17.21 -12.80 -13.19
N LEU A 136 -18.17 -13.72 -13.39
CA LEU A 136 -17.89 -15.08 -13.83
C LEU A 136 -18.16 -15.25 -15.32
N ILE A 137 -17.10 -15.10 -16.11
CA ILE A 137 -17.07 -15.46 -17.52
C ILE A 137 -16.83 -16.98 -17.62
N ASP A 138 -17.65 -17.70 -18.39
CA ASP A 138 -17.41 -19.11 -18.66
C ASP A 138 -16.05 -19.30 -19.34
N ASN A 139 -15.19 -20.15 -18.75
CA ASN A 139 -13.78 -20.34 -19.13
C ASN A 139 -12.90 -19.08 -19.02
N GLY A 140 -13.31 -18.07 -18.24
CA GLY A 140 -12.56 -16.83 -18.05
C GLY A 140 -11.13 -17.06 -17.52
N GLU A 141 -10.89 -18.15 -16.78
CA GLU A 141 -9.56 -18.54 -16.33
C GLU A 141 -8.57 -18.76 -17.49
N LYS A 142 -9.05 -19.27 -18.64
CA LYS A 142 -8.21 -19.45 -19.84
C LYS A 142 -7.84 -18.13 -20.50
N LEU A 143 -8.69 -17.11 -20.37
CA LEU A 143 -8.39 -15.75 -20.83
C LEU A 143 -7.41 -15.07 -19.87
N LEU A 144 -7.61 -15.24 -18.56
CA LEU A 144 -6.69 -14.72 -17.53
C LEU A 144 -5.25 -15.22 -17.72
N GLU A 145 -5.05 -16.46 -18.20
CA GLU A 145 -3.71 -16.98 -18.50
C GLU A 145 -3.00 -16.27 -19.69
N LYS A 146 -3.75 -15.60 -20.57
CA LYS A 146 -3.23 -14.98 -21.80
C LYS A 146 -3.01 -13.47 -21.69
N ILE A 147 -3.79 -12.78 -20.87
CA ILE A 147 -3.72 -11.32 -20.71
C ILE A 147 -2.54 -10.90 -19.82
N ASN A 148 -2.13 -9.63 -19.88
CA ASN A 148 -0.96 -9.14 -19.13
C ASN A 148 -1.21 -9.01 -17.63
N PHE A 149 -2.45 -8.76 -17.20
CA PHE A 149 -2.82 -8.65 -15.78
C PHE A 149 -3.86 -9.70 -15.42
N ARG A 150 -3.48 -10.73 -14.66
CA ARG A 150 -4.29 -11.92 -14.36
C ARG A 150 -5.21 -11.65 -13.18
N SER A 151 -6.11 -10.70 -13.35
CA SER A 151 -7.03 -10.19 -12.33
C SER A 151 -8.46 -10.17 -12.85
N ALA A 152 -9.41 -10.66 -12.05
CA ALA A 152 -10.84 -10.58 -12.37
C ALA A 152 -11.31 -9.12 -12.50
N TYR A 153 -10.74 -8.20 -11.70
CA TYR A 153 -11.04 -6.77 -11.76
C TYR A 153 -10.52 -6.14 -13.06
N TYR A 154 -9.37 -6.59 -13.57
CA TYR A 154 -8.88 -6.14 -14.88
C TYR A 154 -9.74 -6.68 -16.02
N LEU A 155 -10.20 -7.93 -15.91
CA LEU A 155 -11.11 -8.50 -16.89
C LEU A 155 -12.45 -7.77 -16.93
N GLU A 156 -13.00 -7.37 -15.78
CA GLU A 156 -14.19 -6.49 -15.72
C GLU A 156 -13.94 -5.16 -16.44
N TYR A 157 -12.80 -4.53 -16.17
CA TYR A 157 -12.42 -3.30 -16.85
C TYR A 157 -12.34 -3.49 -18.38
N LEU A 158 -11.68 -4.55 -18.86
CA LEU A 158 -11.61 -4.85 -20.30
C LEU A 158 -13.00 -5.10 -20.90
N MET A 159 -13.86 -5.85 -20.21
CA MET A 159 -15.24 -6.08 -20.62
C MET A 159 -16.01 -4.76 -20.72
N TYR A 160 -15.87 -3.86 -19.74
CA TYR A 160 -16.50 -2.54 -19.77
C TYR A 160 -16.03 -1.72 -20.98
N ILE A 161 -14.71 -1.68 -21.25
CA ILE A 161 -14.17 -0.98 -22.40
C ILE A 161 -14.78 -1.55 -23.69
N ALA A 162 -14.76 -2.88 -23.84
CA ALA A 162 -15.25 -3.57 -25.02
C ALA A 162 -16.76 -3.37 -25.25
N THR A 163 -17.58 -3.40 -24.20
CA THR A 163 -19.03 -3.16 -24.33
C THR A 163 -19.34 -1.69 -24.58
N SER A 164 -18.65 -0.76 -23.90
CA SER A 164 -18.88 0.68 -24.04
C SER A 164 -18.51 1.18 -25.44
N MET A 165 -17.45 0.62 -26.03
CA MET A 165 -17.04 0.89 -27.40
C MET A 165 -17.81 0.05 -28.45
N LYS A 166 -18.73 -0.82 -28.01
CA LYS A 166 -19.52 -1.74 -28.84
C LYS A 166 -18.67 -2.73 -29.66
N PHE A 167 -17.47 -3.05 -29.17
CA PHE A 167 -16.69 -4.20 -29.67
C PHE A 167 -17.36 -5.50 -29.29
N LEU A 168 -18.02 -5.52 -28.12
CA LEU A 168 -18.91 -6.58 -27.70
C LEU A 168 -20.34 -6.05 -27.65
N VAL A 169 -21.26 -6.81 -28.25
CA VAL A 169 -22.69 -6.51 -28.23
C VAL A 169 -23.46 -7.65 -27.59
N GLN A 170 -24.36 -7.30 -26.68
CA GLN A 170 -25.19 -8.27 -25.98
C GLN A 170 -26.15 -8.96 -26.96
N MET A 171 -26.22 -10.29 -26.87
CA MET A 171 -27.17 -11.11 -27.60
C MET A 171 -28.38 -11.42 -26.74
N LYS A 172 -29.53 -11.70 -27.39
CA LYS A 172 -30.68 -12.27 -26.69
C LYS A 172 -30.36 -13.70 -26.27
N SER A 173 -30.45 -13.97 -24.98
CA SER A 173 -30.20 -15.27 -24.34
C SER A 173 -31.19 -15.50 -23.20
N ILE A 174 -31.33 -16.76 -22.76
CA ILE A 174 -32.19 -17.16 -21.63
C ILE A 174 -31.28 -17.74 -20.54
N GLY A 175 -31.36 -17.25 -19.30
CA GLY A 175 -30.63 -17.79 -18.16
C GLY A 175 -29.15 -17.39 -18.09
N CYS A 176 -28.70 -16.49 -18.96
CA CYS A 176 -27.34 -15.97 -19.03
C CYS A 176 -27.29 -14.68 -19.86
N THR A 177 -26.18 -13.94 -19.75
CA THR A 177 -25.86 -12.83 -20.63
C THR A 177 -24.79 -13.27 -21.62
N CYS A 178 -25.09 -13.22 -22.92
CA CYS A 178 -24.15 -13.56 -23.97
C CYS A 178 -23.66 -12.32 -24.71
N PHE A 179 -22.38 -12.28 -25.07
CA PHE A 179 -21.80 -11.23 -25.90
C PHE A 179 -21.14 -11.84 -27.14
N LYS A 180 -21.29 -11.18 -28.29
CA LYS A 180 -20.53 -11.48 -29.50
C LYS A 180 -19.75 -10.25 -29.95
N ILE A 181 -18.78 -10.46 -30.83
CA ILE A 181 -18.07 -9.38 -31.50
C ILE A 181 -19.08 -8.53 -32.31
N GLY A 182 -19.01 -7.22 -32.11
CA GLY A 182 -19.79 -6.20 -32.81
C GLY A 182 -18.95 -5.49 -33.87
N ASP A 183 -19.65 -4.83 -34.80
CA ASP A 183 -19.05 -4.28 -36.02
C ASP A 183 -18.05 -3.13 -35.76
N GLN A 184 -18.06 -2.54 -34.57
CA GLN A 184 -17.20 -1.41 -34.22
C GLN A 184 -15.74 -1.82 -33.96
N TYR A 185 -15.47 -3.10 -33.70
CA TYR A 185 -14.10 -3.56 -33.47
C TYR A 185 -13.25 -3.48 -34.73
N ASP A 186 -13.77 -3.88 -35.90
CA ASP A 186 -13.06 -3.78 -37.17
C ASP A 186 -12.72 -2.34 -37.56
N GLU A 187 -13.61 -1.39 -37.24
CA GLU A 187 -13.36 0.04 -37.46
C GLU A 187 -12.28 0.57 -36.51
N PHE A 188 -12.33 0.16 -35.24
CA PHE A 188 -11.30 0.50 -34.26
C PHE A 188 -9.92 -0.01 -34.68
N MET A 189 -9.85 -1.23 -35.22
CA MET A 189 -8.57 -1.83 -35.61
C MET A 189 -7.86 -1.10 -36.75
N LYS A 190 -8.58 -0.32 -37.56
CA LYS A 190 -8.03 0.53 -38.63
C LYS A 190 -7.43 1.84 -38.13
N LEU A 191 -7.66 2.23 -36.88
CA LEU A 191 -7.11 3.46 -36.28
C LEU A 191 -5.61 3.30 -35.97
N SER A 192 -4.90 4.42 -35.88
CA SER A 192 -3.54 4.43 -35.33
C SER A 192 -3.55 4.06 -33.84
N ASN A 193 -2.46 3.50 -33.32
CA ASN A 193 -2.37 3.16 -31.88
C ASN A 193 -2.62 4.38 -30.98
N LYS A 194 -2.17 5.57 -31.38
CA LYS A 194 -2.44 6.81 -30.65
C LYS A 194 -3.94 7.08 -30.53
N GLU A 195 -4.68 6.99 -31.63
CA GLU A 195 -6.14 7.18 -31.63
C GLU A 195 -6.86 6.09 -30.84
N LYS A 196 -6.40 4.82 -30.95
CA LYS A 196 -6.91 3.71 -30.14
C LYS A 196 -6.77 4.00 -28.64
N LEU A 197 -5.57 4.41 -28.21
CA LEU A 197 -5.30 4.73 -26.81
C LEU A 197 -6.13 5.91 -26.31
N LEU A 198 -6.26 6.99 -27.09
CA LEU A 198 -7.08 8.13 -26.70
C LEU A 198 -8.55 7.74 -26.49
N LYS A 199 -9.10 6.87 -27.36
CA LYS A 199 -10.45 6.33 -27.17
C LYS A 199 -10.54 5.47 -25.90
N VAL A 200 -9.55 4.61 -25.64
CA VAL A 200 -9.52 3.76 -24.44
C VAL A 200 -9.48 4.61 -23.18
N ILE A 201 -8.67 5.67 -23.17
CA ILE A 201 -8.55 6.59 -22.03
C ILE A 201 -9.85 7.35 -21.79
N ASP A 202 -10.48 7.88 -22.84
CA ASP A 202 -11.78 8.55 -22.71
C ASP A 202 -12.86 7.62 -22.14
N THR A 203 -12.85 6.35 -22.57
CA THR A 203 -13.76 5.32 -22.03
C THR A 203 -13.39 4.92 -20.60
N SER A 204 -12.11 4.95 -20.25
CA SER A 204 -11.63 4.69 -18.88
C SER A 204 -12.02 5.80 -17.92
N ILE A 205 -12.05 7.06 -18.38
CA ILE A 205 -12.61 8.18 -17.60
C ILE A 205 -14.10 7.93 -17.31
N ASN A 206 -14.86 7.42 -18.28
CA ASN A 206 -16.26 7.04 -18.06
C ASN A 206 -16.39 5.86 -17.09
N PHE A 207 -15.47 4.89 -17.17
CA PHE A 207 -15.43 3.77 -16.24
C PHE A 207 -15.27 4.25 -14.80
N SER A 208 -14.27 5.10 -14.53
CA SER A 208 -14.07 5.66 -13.19
C SER A 208 -15.26 6.51 -12.74
N PHE A 209 -15.73 7.43 -13.59
CA PHE A 209 -16.87 8.30 -13.29
C PHE A 209 -18.13 7.49 -12.92
N ASN A 210 -18.52 6.51 -13.73
CA ASN A 210 -19.72 5.72 -13.47
C ASN A 210 -19.57 4.88 -12.19
N ASN A 211 -18.47 4.12 -12.05
CA ASN A 211 -18.35 3.19 -10.92
C ASN A 211 -18.12 3.89 -9.58
N LEU A 212 -17.49 5.07 -9.58
CA LEU A 212 -17.38 5.87 -8.35
C LEU A 212 -18.76 6.40 -7.95
N ASN A 213 -19.53 6.98 -8.87
CA ASN A 213 -20.89 7.45 -8.57
C ASN A 213 -21.86 6.32 -8.19
N ASP A 214 -21.68 5.11 -8.73
CA ASP A 214 -22.51 3.95 -8.40
C ASP A 214 -22.13 3.29 -7.05
N SER A 215 -21.02 3.67 -6.43
CA SER A 215 -20.50 2.95 -5.25
C SER A 215 -21.20 3.27 -3.92
N GLU A 216 -22.18 4.19 -3.91
CA GLU A 216 -22.91 4.69 -2.72
C GLU A 216 -22.01 5.35 -1.64
N VAL A 217 -20.68 5.32 -1.80
CA VAL A 217 -19.69 5.90 -0.88
C VAL A 217 -19.50 7.41 -1.09
N PHE A 218 -19.95 7.97 -2.21
CA PHE A 218 -19.73 9.38 -2.54
C PHE A 218 -21.05 10.15 -2.49
N ILE A 219 -21.11 11.15 -1.63
CA ILE A 219 -22.30 11.98 -1.40
C ILE A 219 -22.45 13.07 -2.47
N GLU A 220 -21.33 13.56 -3.02
CA GLU A 220 -21.33 14.43 -4.18
C GLU A 220 -20.96 13.66 -5.45
N ASP A 221 -21.73 13.89 -6.51
CA ASP A 221 -21.48 13.30 -7.83
C ASP A 221 -20.09 13.71 -8.33
N PHE A 222 -19.21 12.73 -8.60
CA PHE A 222 -18.03 12.95 -9.43
C PHE A 222 -18.50 13.41 -10.80
N ASP A 223 -17.87 14.44 -11.37
CA ASP A 223 -18.02 14.72 -12.79
C ASP A 223 -16.82 14.19 -13.59
N ARG A 224 -17.01 14.00 -14.90
CA ARG A 224 -15.91 13.53 -15.77
C ARG A 224 -14.70 14.47 -15.77
N LYS A 225 -14.91 15.77 -15.60
CA LYS A 225 -13.81 16.76 -15.61
C LYS A 225 -12.95 16.61 -14.37
N ARG A 226 -13.55 16.22 -13.23
CA ARG A 226 -12.88 15.93 -11.98
C ARG A 226 -11.98 14.72 -12.13
N ILE A 227 -12.48 13.61 -12.67
CA ILE A 227 -11.63 12.44 -13.00
C ILE A 227 -10.46 12.84 -13.89
N LEU A 228 -10.71 13.60 -14.96
CA LEU A 228 -9.64 14.08 -15.84
C LEU A 228 -8.67 15.03 -15.12
N SER A 229 -9.13 15.82 -14.15
CA SER A 229 -8.29 16.73 -13.36
C SER A 229 -7.32 15.97 -12.45
N LEU A 230 -7.73 14.82 -11.93
CA LEU A 230 -6.91 13.95 -11.10
C LEU A 230 -5.83 13.22 -11.90
N ILE A 231 -5.91 13.16 -13.24
CA ILE A 231 -4.84 12.58 -14.07
C ILE A 231 -3.83 13.70 -14.39
N ASP A 232 -2.96 14.01 -13.44
CA ASP A 232 -2.00 15.13 -13.55
C ASP A 232 -0.71 14.89 -12.74
N ASN A 233 0.23 15.84 -12.84
CA ASN A 233 1.36 15.94 -11.93
C ASN A 233 0.94 16.64 -10.62
N ASN A 234 1.66 16.34 -9.54
CA ASN A 234 1.47 16.93 -8.23
C ASN A 234 0.06 16.72 -7.65
N ILE A 235 -0.46 15.49 -7.73
CA ILE A 235 -1.72 15.09 -7.09
C ILE A 235 -1.42 14.39 -5.77
N ASN A 236 -2.09 14.77 -4.69
CA ASN A 236 -1.97 14.17 -3.36
C ASN A 236 -3.33 13.73 -2.79
N PHE A 237 -3.32 13.06 -1.63
CA PHE A 237 -4.52 12.53 -1.00
C PHE A 237 -5.59 13.62 -0.73
N ASP A 238 -5.18 14.84 -0.37
CA ASP A 238 -6.11 15.95 -0.15
C ASP A 238 -6.95 16.27 -1.40
N ASN A 239 -6.38 16.10 -2.61
CA ASN A 239 -7.12 16.28 -3.87
C ASN A 239 -8.25 15.24 -4.04
N TYR A 240 -8.17 14.11 -3.36
CA TYR A 240 -9.22 13.11 -3.30
C TYR A 240 -10.20 13.39 -2.13
N ILE A 241 -9.71 13.78 -0.95
CA ILE A 241 -10.54 14.02 0.25
C ILE A 241 -11.51 15.19 0.11
N GLU A 242 -11.21 16.20 -0.72
CA GLU A 242 -12.17 17.27 -1.07
C GLU A 242 -13.56 16.73 -1.51
N ASN A 243 -13.70 15.43 -1.78
CA ASN A 243 -14.92 14.76 -2.21
C ASN A 243 -15.57 13.83 -1.15
N ILE A 244 -15.22 13.92 0.16
CA ILE A 244 -15.73 13.06 1.25
C ILE A 244 -16.81 13.74 2.14
N ASP A 245 -17.26 14.95 1.80
CA ASP A 245 -18.13 15.71 2.70
C ASP A 245 -19.47 14.98 2.97
N GLY A 246 -19.73 14.65 4.24
CA GLY A 246 -20.95 14.01 4.75
C GLY A 246 -20.95 12.47 4.90
N LEU A 247 -20.02 11.71 4.29
CA LEU A 247 -20.01 10.23 4.42
C LEU A 247 -19.70 9.81 5.86
N GLU A 248 -18.88 10.62 6.54
CA GLU A 248 -18.57 10.44 7.95
C GLU A 248 -19.83 10.48 8.83
N ASP A 249 -20.79 11.34 8.50
CA ASP A 249 -22.05 11.49 9.24
C ASP A 249 -22.98 10.29 8.99
N GLU A 250 -23.07 9.79 7.75
CA GLU A 250 -23.89 8.60 7.43
C GLU A 250 -23.35 7.32 8.09
N ILE A 251 -22.03 7.12 8.05
CA ILE A 251 -21.39 5.96 8.72
C ILE A 251 -21.51 6.10 10.23
N LEU A 252 -21.36 7.32 10.77
CA LEU A 252 -21.57 7.59 12.19
C LEU A 252 -23.01 7.27 12.59
N ASP A 253 -24.01 7.72 11.83
CA ASP A 253 -25.43 7.44 12.07
C ASP A 253 -25.70 5.93 12.05
N ALA A 254 -25.17 5.20 11.06
CA ALA A 254 -25.30 3.75 10.98
C ALA A 254 -24.68 3.01 12.18
N ILE A 255 -23.52 3.49 12.67
CA ILE A 255 -22.89 2.94 13.88
C ILE A 255 -23.71 3.27 15.12
N LEU A 256 -24.21 4.51 15.26
CA LEU A 256 -25.03 4.94 16.39
C LEU A 256 -26.40 4.23 16.43
N GLU A 257 -26.98 3.88 15.28
CA GLU A 257 -28.18 3.04 15.20
C GLU A 257 -27.93 1.62 15.74
N GLN A 258 -26.75 1.05 15.47
CA GLN A 258 -26.38 -0.28 15.98
C GLN A 258 -25.96 -0.27 17.45
N TYR A 259 -25.40 0.84 17.94
CA TYR A 259 -24.89 1.00 19.32
C TYR A 259 -25.47 2.24 20.01
N PRO A 260 -26.79 2.26 20.31
CA PRO A 260 -27.46 3.44 20.85
C PRO A 260 -26.96 3.78 22.26
N GLY A 261 -26.51 5.02 22.45
CA GLY A 261 -26.08 5.57 23.75
C GLY A 261 -24.57 5.60 23.99
N GLU A 262 -23.75 5.17 23.02
CA GLU A 262 -22.28 5.21 23.11
C GLU A 262 -21.64 6.39 22.35
N GLU A 263 -22.29 7.57 22.34
CA GLU A 263 -21.66 8.75 21.74
C GLU A 263 -20.38 9.15 22.52
N ASN A 264 -19.23 8.73 22.00
CA ASN A 264 -17.90 9.07 22.48
C ASN A 264 -17.02 9.41 21.26
N GLU A 265 -16.03 10.29 21.43
CA GLU A 265 -15.05 10.67 20.40
C GLU A 265 -14.43 9.45 19.70
N ASN A 266 -14.24 8.35 20.42
CA ASN A 266 -13.73 7.09 19.84
C ASN A 266 -14.62 6.47 18.76
N ILE A 267 -15.96 6.55 18.90
CA ILE A 267 -16.88 6.04 17.88
C ILE A 267 -16.88 6.93 16.64
N LYS A 268 -16.84 8.26 16.85
CA LYS A 268 -16.71 9.23 15.74
C LYS A 268 -15.41 9.00 14.96
N MET A 269 -14.30 8.83 15.67
CA MET A 269 -13.00 8.56 15.05
C MET A 269 -12.96 7.23 14.30
N ALA A 270 -13.60 6.18 14.83
CA ALA A 270 -13.72 4.89 14.14
C ALA A 270 -14.59 4.98 12.88
N ALA A 271 -15.71 5.73 12.93
CA ALA A 271 -16.57 6.00 11.78
C ALA A 271 -15.81 6.72 10.67
N GLN A 272 -15.08 7.80 11.01
CA GLN A 272 -14.24 8.56 10.08
C GLN A 272 -13.15 7.68 9.44
N THR A 273 -12.48 6.87 10.25
CA THR A 273 -11.43 5.96 9.76
C THR A 273 -12.02 4.91 8.82
N GLY A 274 -13.17 4.33 9.18
CA GLY A 274 -13.88 3.38 8.33
C GLY A 274 -14.29 3.99 6.99
N ALA A 275 -14.86 5.20 7.00
CA ALA A 275 -15.24 5.96 5.82
C ALA A 275 -14.05 6.15 4.86
N GLN A 276 -12.92 6.62 5.40
CA GLN A 276 -11.71 6.84 4.63
C GLN A 276 -11.16 5.53 4.05
N LEU A 277 -11.21 4.41 4.79
CA LEU A 277 -10.76 3.11 4.27
C LEU A 277 -11.60 2.64 3.08
N TYR A 278 -12.94 2.71 3.18
CA TYR A 278 -13.83 2.36 2.07
C TYR A 278 -13.60 3.24 0.84
N TYR A 279 -13.49 4.55 1.05
CA TYR A 279 -13.18 5.52 0.00
C TYR A 279 -11.89 5.14 -0.74
N ARG A 280 -10.81 4.86 0.01
CA ARG A 280 -9.50 4.49 -0.55
C ARG A 280 -9.58 3.21 -1.39
N VAL A 281 -10.41 2.25 -1.02
CA VAL A 281 -10.62 1.01 -1.80
C VAL A 281 -11.22 1.32 -3.16
N PHE A 282 -12.32 2.08 -3.21
CA PHE A 282 -13.01 2.36 -4.46
C PHE A 282 -12.22 3.26 -5.41
N ILE A 283 -11.51 4.26 -4.88
CA ILE A 283 -10.57 5.07 -5.68
C ILE A 283 -9.46 4.19 -6.26
N ASP A 284 -8.88 3.26 -5.51
CA ASP A 284 -7.86 2.37 -6.10
C ASP A 284 -8.46 1.50 -7.21
N MET A 285 -9.58 0.83 -6.92
CA MET A 285 -10.24 -0.07 -7.87
C MET A 285 -10.56 0.61 -9.20
N TYR A 286 -11.16 1.80 -9.13
CA TYR A 286 -11.75 2.44 -10.31
C TYR A 286 -10.89 3.58 -10.88
N PHE A 287 -9.91 4.10 -10.15
CA PHE A 287 -9.03 5.19 -10.62
C PHE A 287 -7.55 4.79 -10.58
N THR A 288 -6.96 4.56 -9.39
CA THR A 288 -5.49 4.40 -9.26
C THR A 288 -4.97 3.18 -10.02
N SER A 289 -5.63 2.03 -9.89
CA SER A 289 -5.28 0.81 -10.64
C SER A 289 -5.48 0.99 -12.14
N VAL A 290 -6.53 1.70 -12.55
CA VAL A 290 -6.86 1.93 -13.98
C VAL A 290 -5.80 2.81 -14.63
N PHE A 291 -5.56 4.00 -14.09
CA PHE A 291 -4.65 4.97 -14.71
C PHE A 291 -3.18 4.69 -14.39
N GLY A 292 -2.88 4.02 -13.28
CA GLY A 292 -1.52 3.66 -12.88
C GLY A 292 -1.06 2.31 -13.42
N TYR A 293 -1.79 1.25 -13.12
CA TYR A 293 -1.35 -0.12 -13.45
C TYR A 293 -1.77 -0.58 -14.84
N TYR A 294 -3.03 -0.36 -15.23
CA TYR A 294 -3.52 -0.85 -16.52
C TYR A 294 -3.10 0.03 -17.69
N LEU A 295 -3.10 1.35 -17.48
CA LEU A 295 -2.78 2.34 -18.52
C LEU A 295 -1.38 2.98 -18.37
N GLY A 296 -0.70 2.85 -17.23
CA GLY A 296 0.65 3.40 -17.05
C GLY A 296 0.76 4.93 -17.22
N LEU A 297 -0.34 5.67 -17.04
CA LEU A 297 -0.38 7.13 -17.21
C LEU A 297 0.13 7.85 -15.97
N ILE A 298 -0.27 7.40 -14.78
CA ILE A 298 0.20 7.94 -13.51
C ILE A 298 1.23 7.00 -12.87
N SER A 299 2.04 7.54 -11.97
CA SER A 299 2.99 6.82 -11.13
C SER A 299 2.50 6.89 -9.67
N PRO A 300 1.58 6.01 -9.27
CA PRO A 300 1.02 5.98 -7.92
C PRO A 300 2.10 5.70 -6.88
N ASN A 301 1.96 6.29 -5.69
CA ASN A 301 2.81 5.99 -4.54
C ASN A 301 2.00 5.95 -3.23
N LYS A 302 2.27 4.94 -2.42
CA LYS A 302 1.68 4.77 -1.09
C LYS A 302 2.80 4.90 -0.06
N SER A 303 2.54 5.64 1.01
CA SER A 303 3.49 5.92 2.09
C SER A 303 3.82 4.70 2.96
N ASN A 304 2.91 3.73 3.00
CA ASN A 304 3.05 2.53 3.83
C ASN A 304 3.99 1.49 3.21
N ILE A 305 4.83 0.88 4.06
CA ILE A 305 5.65 -0.27 3.69
C ILE A 305 4.76 -1.50 3.53
N PHE A 306 5.00 -2.28 2.47
CA PHE A 306 4.29 -3.52 2.25
C PHE A 306 4.87 -4.67 3.10
N ILE A 307 4.05 -5.21 4.00
CA ILE A 307 4.40 -6.38 4.82
C ILE A 307 3.62 -7.61 4.34
N MET A 308 4.32 -8.54 3.67
CA MET A 308 3.70 -9.74 3.09
C MET A 308 2.99 -10.60 4.14
N LYS A 309 3.58 -10.72 5.34
CA LYS A 309 3.00 -11.50 6.44
C LYS A 309 1.62 -10.94 6.83
N GLN A 310 1.53 -9.62 7.00
CA GLN A 310 0.29 -8.95 7.37
C GLN A 310 -0.81 -9.22 6.35
N VAL A 311 -0.51 -9.00 5.07
CA VAL A 311 -1.48 -9.25 3.99
C VAL A 311 -1.99 -10.70 4.02
N PHE A 312 -1.09 -11.68 4.19
CA PHE A 312 -1.47 -13.09 4.18
C PHE A 312 -2.28 -13.49 5.42
N ASN A 313 -2.02 -12.87 6.57
CA ASN A 313 -2.78 -13.07 7.79
C ASN A 313 -4.18 -12.44 7.70
N GLU A 314 -4.30 -11.23 7.15
CA GLU A 314 -5.61 -10.61 6.87
C GLU A 314 -6.43 -11.49 5.91
N PHE A 315 -5.79 -12.04 4.86
CA PHE A 315 -6.44 -13.02 3.97
C PHE A 315 -6.84 -14.33 4.67
N ALA A 316 -6.14 -14.68 5.76
CA ALA A 316 -6.41 -15.86 6.56
C ALA A 316 -7.60 -15.68 7.50
N GLU A 317 -7.84 -14.46 7.96
CA GLU A 317 -8.93 -14.10 8.89
C GLU A 317 -10.23 -13.76 8.16
N ASP A 318 -10.17 -13.13 6.99
CA ASP A 318 -11.36 -12.69 6.26
C ASP A 318 -11.95 -13.78 5.35
N GLU A 319 -13.16 -14.24 5.70
CA GLU A 319 -13.94 -15.18 4.88
C GLU A 319 -14.80 -14.48 3.82
N ASP A 320 -15.16 -13.20 4.02
CA ASP A 320 -15.98 -12.43 3.07
C ASP A 320 -15.11 -11.88 1.91
N PRO A 321 -15.45 -12.20 0.65
CA PRO A 321 -14.80 -11.61 -0.52
C PRO A 321 -14.78 -10.07 -0.57
N ASN A 322 -15.78 -9.39 0.00
CA ASN A 322 -15.84 -7.92 0.04
C ASN A 322 -14.85 -7.34 1.06
N ASP A 323 -14.71 -7.96 2.22
CA ASP A 323 -13.71 -7.56 3.22
C ASP A 323 -12.30 -7.68 2.65
N ARG A 324 -12.05 -8.67 1.78
CA ARG A 324 -10.76 -8.84 1.11
C ARG A 324 -10.39 -7.71 0.16
N LEU A 325 -11.35 -6.88 -0.28
CA LEU A 325 -11.05 -5.72 -1.13
C LEU A 325 -10.12 -4.74 -0.41
N ARG A 326 -10.34 -4.49 0.89
CA ARG A 326 -9.49 -3.59 1.70
C ARG A 326 -8.05 -4.10 1.85
N ILE A 327 -7.86 -5.41 1.71
CA ILE A 327 -6.54 -6.03 1.80
C ILE A 327 -5.73 -5.74 0.53
N ILE A 328 -6.35 -5.75 -0.66
CA ILE A 328 -5.65 -5.66 -1.95
C ILE A 328 -5.76 -4.30 -2.65
N PHE A 329 -6.71 -3.47 -2.26
CA PHE A 329 -6.94 -2.14 -2.81
C PHE A 329 -6.74 -1.08 -1.71
N GLU A 330 -5.99 -0.06 -2.06
CA GLU A 330 -5.66 1.09 -1.22
C GLU A 330 -5.20 2.21 -2.15
N CYS A 331 -5.90 3.34 -2.22
CA CYS A 331 -5.51 4.39 -3.16
C CYS A 331 -4.10 4.91 -2.85
N ASP A 332 -3.52 5.56 -3.85
CA ASP A 332 -2.26 6.27 -3.66
C ASP A 332 -2.41 7.49 -2.75
N ASP A 333 -1.35 7.80 -2.02
CA ASP A 333 -1.26 9.02 -1.23
C ASP A 333 -0.81 10.20 -2.09
N LEU A 334 -0.07 9.93 -3.16
CA LEU A 334 0.26 10.90 -4.20
C LEU A 334 0.67 10.22 -5.51
N HIS A 335 0.63 11.00 -6.58
CA HIS A 335 1.20 10.61 -7.86
C HIS A 335 1.63 11.81 -8.71
N ASP A 336 2.42 11.46 -9.74
CA ASP A 336 2.72 12.30 -10.90
C ASP A 336 2.37 11.50 -12.16
N LEU A 337 2.29 12.16 -13.31
CA LEU A 337 2.27 11.49 -14.61
C LEU A 337 3.60 10.74 -14.84
N THR A 338 3.55 9.61 -15.54
CA THR A 338 4.74 8.97 -16.12
C THR A 338 5.19 9.72 -17.37
N PRO A 339 6.40 9.49 -17.91
CA PRO A 339 6.80 10.07 -19.21
C PRO A 339 5.85 9.72 -20.35
N PHE A 340 5.23 8.53 -20.31
CA PHE A 340 4.16 8.14 -21.23
C PHE A 340 2.87 8.92 -20.96
N GLY A 341 2.50 9.05 -19.69
CA GLY A 341 1.35 9.85 -19.25
C GLY A 341 1.43 11.30 -19.73
N GLU A 342 2.58 11.96 -19.55
CA GLU A 342 2.81 13.33 -20.05
C GLU A 342 2.62 13.41 -21.57
N GLU A 343 3.15 12.44 -22.33
CA GLU A 343 2.97 12.41 -23.78
C GLU A 343 1.50 12.31 -24.19
N ILE A 344 0.74 11.40 -23.58
CA ILE A 344 -0.64 11.16 -23.98
C ILE A 344 -1.58 12.25 -23.44
N ILE A 345 -1.46 12.62 -22.17
CA ILE A 345 -2.36 13.58 -21.51
C ILE A 345 -2.20 14.97 -22.13
N SER A 346 -1.01 15.34 -22.60
CA SER A 346 -0.79 16.59 -23.35
C SER A 346 -1.68 16.75 -24.60
N GLN A 347 -2.22 15.65 -25.13
CA GLN A 347 -3.16 15.66 -26.26
C GLN A 347 -4.61 15.95 -25.84
N LEU A 348 -4.92 15.78 -24.55
CA LEU A 348 -6.27 15.95 -23.99
C LEU A 348 -6.40 17.27 -23.23
N LYS A 349 -5.38 17.62 -22.43
CA LYS A 349 -5.34 18.85 -21.64
C LYS A 349 -3.90 19.31 -21.36
N PRO A 350 -3.69 20.60 -21.03
CA PRO A 350 -2.47 21.01 -20.33
C PRO A 350 -2.34 20.26 -18.99
N HIS A 351 -1.11 19.97 -18.58
CA HIS A 351 -0.80 19.36 -17.30
C HIS A 351 0.18 20.23 -16.51
N GLN A 352 0.27 20.02 -15.20
CA GLN A 352 1.18 20.75 -14.34
C GLN A 352 2.63 20.38 -14.68
N ASN A 353 3.54 21.36 -14.59
CA ASN A 353 4.98 21.14 -14.74
C ASN A 353 5.66 20.77 -13.41
N LYS A 354 5.02 21.11 -12.28
CA LYS A 354 5.53 20.80 -10.95
C LYS A 354 5.29 19.32 -10.68
N ARG A 355 6.34 18.62 -10.23
CA ARG A 355 6.30 17.19 -9.87
C ARG A 355 6.55 17.04 -8.38
N PHE A 356 5.93 16.04 -7.76
CA PHE A 356 6.28 15.61 -6.41
C PHE A 356 7.62 14.87 -6.42
N PHE A 357 7.80 13.93 -7.34
CA PHE A 357 8.96 13.06 -7.32
C PHE A 357 10.20 13.75 -7.88
N LYS A 358 11.28 13.70 -7.10
CA LYS A 358 12.60 14.14 -7.54
C LYS A 358 13.33 12.99 -8.22
N HIS A 359 14.15 13.32 -9.21
CA HIS A 359 15.01 12.35 -9.87
C HIS A 359 16.02 11.74 -8.87
N ILE A 360 16.20 10.43 -8.95
CA ILE A 360 17.18 9.66 -8.15
C ILE A 360 18.08 8.90 -9.11
N LYS A 361 19.39 8.95 -8.86
CA LYS A 361 20.36 8.22 -9.66
C LYS A 361 20.38 6.74 -9.28
N SER A 362 20.52 5.86 -10.27
CA SER A 362 20.63 4.41 -10.03
C SER A 362 21.80 4.02 -9.11
N SER A 363 22.85 4.86 -9.03
CA SER A 363 23.98 4.67 -8.10
C SER A 363 23.59 4.73 -6.62
N GLU A 364 22.47 5.36 -6.28
CA GLU A 364 21.99 5.52 -4.90
C GLU A 364 21.10 4.36 -4.44
N PHE A 365 20.68 3.48 -5.36
CA PHE A 365 19.70 2.44 -5.08
C PHE A 365 20.15 1.44 -4.02
N SER A 366 21.44 1.07 -3.99
CA SER A 366 21.95 0.11 -2.98
C SER A 366 21.72 0.63 -1.57
N THR A 367 22.07 1.91 -1.32
CA THR A 367 21.92 2.56 -0.02
C THR A 367 20.45 2.67 0.39
N ILE A 368 19.59 3.04 -0.56
CA ILE A 368 18.14 3.16 -0.33
C ILE A 368 17.56 1.80 0.07
N LEU A 369 17.85 0.75 -0.71
CA LEU A 369 17.32 -0.59 -0.46
C LEU A 369 17.89 -1.21 0.82
N GLU A 370 19.16 -0.97 1.16
CA GLU A 370 19.75 -1.43 2.43
C GLU A 370 19.11 -0.76 3.66
N SER A 371 18.72 0.51 3.56
CA SER A 371 17.98 1.21 4.62
C SER A 371 16.57 0.64 4.75
N ALA A 372 15.87 0.52 3.63
CA ALA A 372 14.54 -0.06 3.52
C ALA A 372 14.46 -1.48 4.11
N GLU A 373 15.45 -2.34 3.83
CA GLU A 373 15.49 -3.71 4.37
C GLU A 373 15.59 -3.76 5.90
N LYS A 374 16.29 -2.80 6.53
CA LYS A 374 16.39 -2.73 7.99
C LYS A 374 15.07 -2.31 8.61
N GLU A 375 14.42 -1.35 7.99
CA GLU A 375 13.14 -0.81 8.42
C GLU A 375 12.01 -1.83 8.25
N LYS A 376 11.91 -2.47 7.08
CA LYS A 376 10.95 -3.56 6.86
C LYS A 376 11.09 -4.69 7.89
N LYS A 377 12.32 -5.05 8.26
CA LYS A 377 12.57 -6.06 9.31
C LYS A 377 12.09 -5.58 10.69
N LEU A 378 12.18 -4.29 10.97
CA LEU A 378 11.65 -3.72 12.20
C LEU A 378 10.12 -3.82 12.20
N ASP A 379 9.47 -3.40 11.12
CA ASP A 379 8.01 -3.45 10.97
C ASP A 379 7.47 -4.88 11.04
N GLU A 380 8.12 -5.85 10.37
CA GLU A 380 7.76 -7.26 10.46
C GLU A 380 7.82 -7.78 11.90
N LYS A 381 8.88 -7.43 12.65
CA LYS A 381 8.99 -7.83 14.06
C LYS A 381 7.94 -7.14 14.92
N MET A 382 7.67 -5.85 14.68
CA MET A 382 6.62 -5.12 15.40
C MET A 382 5.25 -5.74 15.14
N TYR A 383 4.96 -6.13 13.90
CA TYR A 383 3.74 -6.86 13.55
C TYR A 383 3.66 -8.22 14.26
N ASP A 384 4.73 -9.01 14.28
CA ASP A 384 4.80 -10.29 15.02
C ASP A 384 4.51 -10.11 16.52
N ILE A 385 5.03 -9.04 17.12
CA ILE A 385 4.74 -8.67 18.50
C ILE A 385 3.26 -8.38 18.64
N LEU A 386 2.69 -7.48 17.82
CA LEU A 386 1.30 -7.07 17.93
C LEU A 386 0.34 -8.27 17.88
N GLU A 387 0.58 -9.21 16.95
CA GLU A 387 -0.21 -10.43 16.85
C GLU A 387 -0.04 -11.35 18.07
N SER A 388 1.19 -11.55 18.54
CA SER A 388 1.46 -12.46 19.67
C SER A 388 0.93 -11.95 21.02
N ASN A 389 0.58 -10.67 21.10
CA ASN A 389 0.40 -9.97 22.38
C ASN A 389 -1.01 -9.43 22.66
N ASN A 390 -2.01 -9.72 21.84
CA ASN A 390 -3.41 -9.29 22.03
C ASN A 390 -3.55 -7.78 22.35
N GLY A 391 -2.97 -6.91 21.51
CA GLY A 391 -3.30 -5.48 21.43
C GLY A 391 -2.22 -4.48 21.89
N THR A 392 -2.49 -3.21 21.58
CA THR A 392 -1.69 -2.01 21.91
C THR A 392 -2.15 -1.34 23.22
N GLY A 393 -1.42 -0.31 23.66
CA GLY A 393 -1.88 0.60 24.70
C GLY A 393 -3.06 1.46 24.24
N ASN A 394 -3.67 2.21 25.16
CA ASN A 394 -4.69 3.20 24.79
C ASN A 394 -3.97 4.43 24.22
N GLU A 395 -4.01 4.61 22.88
CA GLU A 395 -3.28 5.67 22.19
C GLU A 395 -3.70 7.08 22.64
N GLU A 396 -4.99 7.31 22.88
CA GLU A 396 -5.50 8.60 23.34
C GLU A 396 -4.88 8.98 24.70
N PHE A 397 -4.87 8.04 25.64
CA PHE A 397 -4.24 8.23 26.94
C PHE A 397 -2.73 8.45 26.81
N ILE A 398 -2.06 7.63 25.99
CA ILE A 398 -0.60 7.71 25.77
C ILE A 398 -0.23 9.06 25.16
N ASN A 399 -0.89 9.49 24.09
CA ASN A 399 -0.62 10.76 23.40
C ASN A 399 -0.86 11.95 24.32
N SER A 400 -1.97 11.96 25.07
CA SER A 400 -2.26 12.97 26.09
C SER A 400 -1.17 13.03 27.18
N HIS A 401 -0.68 11.87 27.61
CA HIS A 401 0.39 11.78 28.60
C HIS A 401 1.75 12.22 28.04
N LEU A 402 2.07 11.82 26.81
CA LEU A 402 3.30 12.20 26.12
C LEU A 402 3.36 13.69 25.81
N ASN A 403 2.22 14.34 25.52
CA ASN A 403 2.17 15.80 25.39
C ASN A 403 2.64 16.52 26.66
N LYS A 404 2.23 16.02 27.84
CA LYS A 404 2.71 16.54 29.14
C LYS A 404 4.20 16.29 29.33
N PHE A 405 4.69 15.14 28.88
CA PHE A 405 6.12 14.84 28.90
C PHE A 405 6.92 15.74 27.95
N ALA A 406 6.39 16.02 26.75
CA ALA A 406 6.99 16.94 25.78
C ALA A 406 7.08 18.36 26.35
N GLU A 407 6.01 18.83 27.00
CA GLU A 407 6.02 20.13 27.68
C GLU A 407 7.08 20.19 28.79
N TYR A 408 7.19 19.14 29.61
CA TYR A 408 8.25 19.03 30.62
C TYR A 408 9.65 19.12 30.01
N LEU A 409 9.87 18.43 28.88
CA LEU A 409 11.16 18.44 28.20
C LEU A 409 11.49 19.82 27.58
N LEU A 410 10.49 20.51 27.03
CA LEU A 410 10.66 21.85 26.45
C LEU A 410 10.85 22.93 27.52
N LYS A 411 9.99 22.95 28.54
CA LYS A 411 9.91 24.05 29.51
C LYS A 411 10.86 23.85 30.69
N ASP A 412 10.92 22.65 31.26
CA ASP A 412 11.72 22.39 32.47
C ASP A 412 13.14 21.89 32.15
N LYS A 413 13.33 21.20 31.02
CA LYS A 413 14.64 20.72 30.57
C LYS A 413 15.26 21.57 29.47
N ILE A 414 14.52 22.53 28.90
CA ILE A 414 15.00 23.50 27.90
C ILE A 414 15.69 22.80 26.73
N LEU A 415 15.06 21.75 26.23
CA LEU A 415 15.57 20.97 25.09
C LEU A 415 15.09 21.56 23.76
N LYS A 416 15.83 21.28 22.69
CA LYS A 416 15.41 21.62 21.33
C LYS A 416 14.26 20.71 20.89
N GLN A 417 13.35 21.26 20.10
CA GLN A 417 12.17 20.56 19.57
C GLN A 417 12.50 19.19 18.95
N SER A 418 13.48 19.12 18.06
CA SER A 418 13.90 17.86 17.42
C SER A 418 14.43 16.81 18.40
N THR A 419 15.03 17.24 19.52
CA THR A 419 15.47 16.33 20.59
C THR A 419 14.28 15.82 21.40
N VAL A 420 13.25 16.65 21.58
CA VAL A 420 12.01 16.27 22.26
C VAL A 420 11.26 15.22 21.44
N GLU A 421 11.10 15.43 20.13
CA GLU A 421 10.45 14.49 19.22
C GLU A 421 11.10 13.09 19.27
N SER A 422 12.44 13.02 19.29
CA SER A 422 13.16 11.75 19.45
C SER A 422 12.86 11.07 20.80
N HIS A 423 12.81 11.82 21.91
CA HIS A 423 12.44 11.25 23.20
C HIS A 423 10.99 10.78 23.26
N ILE A 424 10.08 11.51 22.61
CA ILE A 424 8.66 11.16 22.56
C ILE A 424 8.47 9.86 21.77
N SER A 425 9.10 9.73 20.60
CA SER A 425 9.06 8.51 19.79
C SER A 425 9.55 7.28 20.57
N ASN A 426 10.71 7.40 21.23
CA ASN A 426 11.28 6.32 22.05
C ASN A 426 10.34 5.90 23.20
N VAL A 427 9.82 6.88 23.95
CA VAL A 427 8.92 6.59 25.09
C VAL A 427 7.55 6.09 24.62
N TYR A 428 7.05 6.57 23.48
CA TYR A 428 5.84 6.02 22.86
C TYR A 428 6.01 4.54 22.57
N MET A 429 7.15 4.13 22.01
CA MET A 429 7.40 2.72 21.72
C MET A 429 7.37 1.87 23.00
N PHE A 430 8.03 2.34 24.07
CA PHE A 430 8.01 1.70 25.38
C PHE A 430 6.59 1.58 25.96
N LEU A 431 5.82 2.67 25.95
CA LEU A 431 4.47 2.70 26.54
C LEU A 431 3.44 1.91 25.74
N ASN A 432 3.49 2.04 24.42
CA ASN A 432 2.47 1.47 23.54
C ASN A 432 2.68 -0.03 23.32
N PHE A 433 3.91 -0.44 22.97
CA PHE A 433 4.16 -1.81 22.55
C PHE A 433 4.62 -2.72 23.69
N TYR A 434 5.34 -2.18 24.68
CA TYR A 434 5.87 -3.00 25.77
C TYR A 434 5.02 -2.93 27.04
N VAL A 435 4.80 -1.73 27.59
CA VAL A 435 3.96 -1.56 28.79
C VAL A 435 2.49 -1.82 28.47
N LYS A 436 2.05 -1.52 27.23
CA LYS A 436 0.65 -1.51 26.79
C LYS A 436 -0.21 -0.65 27.71
N CYS A 437 0.28 0.56 27.96
CA CYS A 437 -0.30 1.47 28.94
C CYS A 437 -1.72 1.86 28.53
N LYS A 438 -2.72 1.55 29.38
CA LYS A 438 -4.13 1.93 29.13
C LYS A 438 -4.59 3.09 30.00
N ASN A 439 -3.95 3.27 31.15
CA ASN A 439 -4.32 4.28 32.13
C ASN A 439 -3.17 4.58 33.09
N LYS A 440 -3.41 5.50 34.03
CA LYS A 440 -2.42 5.93 35.02
C LYS A 440 -1.89 4.78 35.89
N ASN A 441 -2.70 3.77 36.22
CA ASN A 441 -2.26 2.66 37.08
C ASN A 441 -1.19 1.81 36.38
N ASP A 442 -1.18 1.74 35.05
CA ASP A 442 -0.15 1.03 34.31
C ASP A 442 1.19 1.76 34.37
N LEU A 443 1.18 3.10 34.37
CA LEU A 443 2.39 3.89 34.56
C LEU A 443 3.02 3.69 35.94
N GLN A 444 2.21 3.44 36.97
CA GLN A 444 2.68 3.17 38.33
C GLN A 444 3.39 1.82 38.47
N LYS A 445 3.24 0.92 37.49
CA LYS A 445 3.91 -0.38 37.46
C LYS A 445 5.29 -0.32 36.82
N ILE A 446 5.71 0.85 36.32
CA ILE A 446 7.02 1.01 35.68
C ILE A 446 8.09 0.99 36.77
N ASP A 447 8.82 -0.13 36.84
CA ASP A 447 9.94 -0.36 37.74
C ASP A 447 11.24 -0.65 36.97
N ASP A 448 12.32 -0.92 37.70
CA ASP A 448 13.63 -1.20 37.12
C ASP A 448 13.68 -2.53 36.35
N LYS A 449 12.94 -3.55 36.81
CA LYS A 449 12.85 -4.85 36.13
C LYS A 449 12.14 -4.73 34.79
N LEU A 450 11.05 -3.97 34.74
CA LEU A 450 10.29 -3.73 33.53
C LEU A 450 11.15 -2.99 32.50
N VAL A 451 11.94 -1.99 32.94
CA VAL A 451 12.90 -1.29 32.07
C VAL A 451 14.05 -2.19 31.63
N ASP A 452 14.62 -3.02 32.52
CA ASP A 452 15.68 -3.98 32.13
C ASP A 452 15.18 -4.99 31.10
N ASN A 453 14.01 -5.59 31.34
CA ASN A 453 13.41 -6.54 30.43
C ASN A 453 13.02 -5.87 29.11
N TYR A 454 12.48 -4.64 29.13
CA TYR A 454 12.24 -3.87 27.91
C TYR A 454 13.53 -3.75 27.09
N MET A 455 14.64 -3.35 27.71
CA MET A 455 15.89 -3.20 26.97
C MET A 455 16.41 -4.55 26.43
N ARG A 456 16.40 -5.60 27.24
CA ARG A 456 17.02 -6.90 26.91
C ARG A 456 16.19 -7.78 26.01
N GLU A 457 14.88 -7.81 26.23
CA GLU A 457 13.96 -8.76 25.62
C GLU A 457 13.18 -8.12 24.46
N PHE A 458 13.10 -6.78 24.42
CA PHE A 458 12.37 -6.05 23.40
C PHE A 458 13.27 -5.09 22.61
N TYR A 459 13.70 -3.97 23.19
CA TYR A 459 14.33 -2.88 22.44
C TYR A 459 15.60 -3.33 21.72
N ILE A 460 16.56 -3.95 22.41
CA ILE A 460 17.85 -4.32 21.78
C ILE A 460 17.68 -5.41 20.72
N PRO A 461 16.94 -6.52 20.97
CA PRO A 461 16.77 -7.54 19.95
C PRO A 461 15.91 -7.11 18.75
N ILE A 462 15.04 -6.11 18.94
CA ILE A 462 13.97 -5.79 17.99
C ILE A 462 14.17 -4.45 17.30
N ALA A 463 14.36 -3.38 18.07
CA ALA A 463 14.30 -1.99 17.60
C ALA A 463 15.67 -1.29 17.49
N ALA A 464 16.68 -1.70 18.26
CA ALA A 464 17.98 -1.05 18.23
C ALA A 464 18.69 -1.32 16.89
N SER A 465 19.10 -0.26 16.20
CA SER A 465 19.90 -0.35 14.96
C SER A 465 21.40 -0.11 15.19
N SER A 466 21.75 0.44 16.36
CA SER A 466 23.12 0.75 16.75
C SER A 466 23.31 0.81 18.27
N LYS A 467 24.58 0.82 18.70
CA LYS A 467 24.96 1.17 20.08
C LYS A 467 24.47 2.56 20.49
N THR A 468 24.46 3.49 19.53
CA THR A 468 24.00 4.86 19.77
C THR A 468 22.51 4.90 20.05
N ASP A 469 21.71 4.11 19.32
CA ASP A 469 20.27 4.02 19.57
C ASP A 469 19.97 3.41 20.93
N THR A 470 20.68 2.33 21.28
CA THR A 470 20.63 1.72 22.61
C THR A 470 20.90 2.74 23.72
N LYS A 471 21.93 3.58 23.56
CA LYS A 471 22.22 4.68 24.50
C LYS A 471 21.10 5.73 24.53
N ASN A 472 20.57 6.11 23.37
CA ASN A 472 19.54 7.13 23.24
C ASN A 472 18.23 6.70 23.87
N GLU A 473 17.86 5.42 23.75
CA GLU A 473 16.70 4.83 24.40
C GLU A 473 16.82 4.91 25.92
N LEU A 474 17.93 4.44 26.49
CA LEU A 474 18.19 4.51 27.94
C LEU A 474 18.13 5.95 28.46
N VAL A 475 18.61 6.92 27.66
CA VAL A 475 18.50 8.35 28.01
C VAL A 475 17.05 8.80 28.00
N SER A 476 16.26 8.37 27.02
CA SER A 476 14.83 8.70 26.88
C SER A 476 14.03 8.14 28.05
N ILE A 477 14.20 6.85 28.35
CA ILE A 477 13.58 6.19 29.51
C ILE A 477 14.02 6.83 30.82
N GLY A 478 15.30 7.19 30.96
CA GLY A 478 15.80 7.89 32.15
C GLY A 478 15.15 9.26 32.35
N ARG A 479 14.95 10.03 31.27
CA ARG A 479 14.24 11.33 31.31
C ARG A 479 12.76 11.15 31.61
N TYR A 480 12.15 10.10 31.07
CA TYR A 480 10.75 9.78 31.33
C TYR A 480 10.51 9.36 32.78
N ALA A 481 11.38 8.53 33.36
CA ALA A 481 11.31 8.18 34.78
C ALA A 481 11.43 9.43 35.68
N GLU A 482 12.28 10.40 35.33
CA GLU A 482 12.34 11.68 36.07
C GLU A 482 11.03 12.47 36.00
N PHE A 483 10.36 12.43 34.85
CA PHE A 483 9.05 13.04 34.67
C PHE A 483 7.97 12.34 35.50
N LEU A 484 7.92 11.00 35.47
CA LEU A 484 7.00 10.20 36.29
C LEU A 484 7.18 10.49 37.78
N TYR A 485 8.43 10.61 38.25
CA TYR A 485 8.72 10.96 39.64
C TYR A 485 8.26 12.38 39.98
N LYS A 486 8.58 13.37 39.15
CA LYS A 486 8.17 14.77 39.37
C LYS A 486 6.66 14.95 39.39
N THR A 487 5.94 14.14 38.62
CA THR A 487 4.47 14.15 38.58
C THR A 487 3.83 13.22 39.62
N SER A 488 4.62 12.68 40.55
CA SER A 488 4.18 11.78 41.63
C SER A 488 3.43 10.54 41.11
N ILE A 489 3.84 10.02 39.96
CA ILE A 489 3.30 8.78 39.39
C ILE A 489 4.07 7.58 39.96
N ILE A 490 5.40 7.66 40.01
CA ILE A 490 6.26 6.66 40.65
C ILE A 490 6.94 7.27 41.88
N ASP A 491 7.41 6.41 42.78
CA ASP A 491 8.00 6.87 44.04
C ASP A 491 9.52 7.10 43.96
N GLY A 492 10.10 7.49 45.11
CA GLY A 492 11.52 7.79 45.24
C GLY A 492 12.43 6.55 45.21
N GLU A 493 11.91 5.35 45.47
CA GLU A 493 12.65 4.09 45.38
C GLU A 493 12.69 3.63 43.93
N ASP A 494 11.56 3.68 43.23
CA ASP A 494 11.42 3.31 41.81
C ASP A 494 12.38 4.12 40.93
N ILE A 495 12.38 5.46 41.05
CA ILE A 495 13.27 6.31 40.25
C ILE A 495 14.75 6.03 40.53
N LYS A 496 15.11 5.65 41.77
CA LYS A 496 16.50 5.30 42.10
C LYS A 496 16.88 3.97 41.48
N ALA A 497 15.98 2.99 41.48
CA ALA A 497 16.19 1.69 40.87
C ALA A 497 16.32 1.80 39.35
N ILE A 498 15.37 2.47 38.68
CA ILE A 498 15.41 2.74 37.24
C ILE A 498 16.68 3.51 36.86
N LYS A 499 17.10 4.49 37.66
CA LYS A 499 18.36 5.22 37.43
C LYS A 499 19.61 4.35 37.47
N LYS A 500 19.61 3.22 38.19
CA LYS A 500 20.74 2.27 38.17
C LYS A 500 20.80 1.54 36.84
N VAL A 501 19.64 1.07 36.37
CA VAL A 501 19.47 0.39 35.07
C VAL A 501 19.92 1.30 33.93
N VAL A 502 19.33 2.50 33.79
CA VAL A 502 19.65 3.39 32.64
C VAL A 502 21.06 4.00 32.66
N LYS A 503 21.76 3.93 33.80
CA LYS A 503 23.18 4.34 33.90
C LYS A 503 24.13 3.24 33.42
N ASN A 504 23.71 1.98 33.40
CA ASN A 504 24.54 0.85 33.00
C ASN A 504 24.60 0.70 31.46
N LYS A 505 24.94 1.79 30.75
CA LYS A 505 24.89 1.84 29.28
C LYS A 505 25.82 0.82 28.62
N ILE A 506 26.99 0.59 29.21
CA ILE A 506 28.02 -0.32 28.68
C ILE A 506 27.46 -1.74 28.59
N TYR A 507 26.77 -2.22 29.64
CA TYR A 507 26.16 -3.55 29.65
C TYR A 507 25.17 -3.76 28.49
N TYR A 508 24.29 -2.79 28.24
CA TYR A 508 23.32 -2.89 27.13
C TYR A 508 23.98 -2.77 25.75
N GLU A 509 25.06 -2.00 25.63
CA GLU A 509 25.85 -1.95 24.41
C GLU A 509 26.58 -3.27 24.13
N GLU A 510 27.03 -3.98 25.17
CA GLU A 510 27.63 -5.31 25.05
C GLU A 510 26.59 -6.33 24.58
N ILE A 511 25.37 -6.32 25.14
CA ILE A 511 24.25 -7.16 24.68
C ILE A 511 23.95 -6.90 23.20
N PHE A 512 23.90 -5.63 22.77
CA PHE A 512 23.69 -5.27 21.36
C PHE A 512 24.79 -5.86 20.46
N VAL A 513 26.05 -5.85 20.89
CA VAL A 513 27.17 -6.43 20.14
C VAL A 513 27.08 -7.94 20.05
N GLU A 514 26.73 -8.61 21.15
CA GLU A 514 26.62 -10.06 21.22
C GLU A 514 25.50 -10.59 20.31
N LEU A 515 24.38 -9.88 20.22
CA LEU A 515 23.25 -10.24 19.37
C LEU A 515 23.48 -10.01 17.87
N ASN A 516 24.36 -9.06 17.50
CA ASN A 516 24.63 -8.73 16.10
C ASN A 516 25.88 -9.41 15.51
N ASN A 517 26.66 -10.10 16.33
CA ASN A 517 27.84 -10.88 15.90
C ASN A 517 27.54 -12.38 15.74
N ASN A 518 26.32 -12.81 16.02
CA ASN A 518 25.78 -14.16 15.76
C ASN A 518 24.71 -14.07 14.66
#